data_AF-A0A2V8GI68-F1
#
_entry.id   AF-A0A2V8GI68-F1
#
_cell.length_a   1.000
_cell.length_b   1.000
_cell.length_c   1.000
_cell.angle_alpha   90.00
_cell.angle_beta   90.00
_cell.angle_gamma   90.00
#
_symmetry.space_group_name_H-M   'P 1'
#
loop_
_entity.id
_entity.type
_entity.pdbx_description
1 polymer ?
#
loop_
_entity_poly.entity_id
_entity_poly.type
_entity_poly.pdbx_seq_one_letter_code
_entity_poly.pdbx_strand_id
1 'polypeptide(L)'
;MRNALVLVALAVCSAVGFTQDATSVLREVDQALGASSLKSIRYSGTGFAYNFLQNWRPDGAYPRFYAKYTRSIDFEKGVSREETTRSQYENPPRGGGQQPLYTDTTGVAVTGENSAWGGGSVMLTPQGFVRAALAARPTLSQSRGGGKPMTVVSFTVKDKYKVNGYVNAQHLIEKIETWTPQPTLGDMSIETTFSDYCDFNGVKFPARIVQKQWIYPVLELNVASVEPNAAVNLQAPAGGAQAARVESTKV
;
A
#
# COMPACT_ATOMS: atom_id res chain seq x y z
N MET A 1 60.65 -43.34 -24.13
CA MET A 1 59.18 -43.28 -23.99
C MET A 1 58.87 -42.24 -22.91
N ARG A 2 58.36 -41.06 -23.30
CA ARG A 2 58.16 -39.90 -22.41
C ARG A 2 56.70 -39.87 -21.94
N ASN A 3 56.50 -39.94 -20.64
CA ASN A 3 55.20 -39.78 -19.99
C ASN A 3 54.72 -38.33 -20.11
N ALA A 4 53.50 -38.11 -20.60
CA ALA A 4 52.85 -36.80 -20.61
C ALA A 4 51.87 -36.72 -19.44
N LEU A 5 52.15 -35.82 -18.48
CA LEU A 5 51.20 -35.40 -17.45
C LEU A 5 50.21 -34.41 -18.07
N VAL A 6 48.91 -34.70 -17.98
CA VAL A 6 47.85 -33.74 -18.29
C VAL A 6 47.41 -33.10 -16.97
N LEU A 7 47.68 -31.81 -16.81
CA LEU A 7 47.09 -31.00 -15.74
C LEU A 7 45.68 -30.58 -16.15
N VAL A 8 44.67 -31.01 -15.41
CA VAL A 8 43.31 -30.47 -15.49
C VAL A 8 43.20 -29.34 -14.48
N ALA A 9 43.13 -28.10 -14.96
CA ALA A 9 42.88 -26.93 -14.12
C ALA A 9 41.38 -26.85 -13.79
N LEU A 10 41.04 -27.05 -12.52
CA LEU A 10 39.68 -26.89 -12.00
C LEU A 10 39.44 -25.40 -11.74
N ALA A 11 38.69 -24.73 -12.63
CA ALA A 11 38.28 -23.35 -12.43
C ALA A 11 37.16 -23.28 -11.37
N VAL A 12 37.51 -22.86 -10.16
CA VAL A 12 36.54 -22.52 -9.11
C VAL A 12 35.94 -21.16 -9.45
N CYS A 13 34.75 -21.15 -10.06
CA CYS A 13 33.92 -19.95 -10.14
C CYS A 13 33.36 -19.63 -8.75
N SER A 14 34.04 -18.76 -8.01
CA SER A 14 33.49 -18.14 -6.82
C SER A 14 32.34 -17.22 -7.24
N ALA A 15 31.10 -17.68 -7.09
CA ALA A 15 29.94 -16.81 -7.16
C ALA A 15 30.00 -15.87 -5.94
N VAL A 16 30.54 -14.68 -6.14
CA VAL A 16 30.40 -13.58 -5.18
C VAL A 16 28.94 -13.14 -5.27
N GLY A 17 28.07 -13.80 -4.50
CA GLY A 17 26.73 -13.31 -4.26
C GLY A 17 26.87 -12.00 -3.51
N PHE A 18 26.72 -10.87 -4.20
CA PHE A 18 26.49 -9.60 -3.53
C PHE A 18 25.19 -9.75 -2.75
N THR A 19 25.29 -9.92 -1.44
CA THR A 19 24.14 -9.69 -0.56
C THR A 19 23.78 -8.22 -0.71
N GLN A 20 22.78 -7.90 -1.53
CA GLN A 20 22.25 -6.54 -1.56
C GLN A 20 21.79 -6.21 -0.14
N ASP A 21 22.28 -5.10 0.40
CA ASP A 21 21.79 -4.61 1.69
C ASP A 21 20.40 -4.00 1.48
N ALA A 22 19.52 -4.09 2.49
CA ALA A 22 18.16 -3.57 2.38
C ALA A 22 18.15 -2.07 2.04
N THR A 23 19.14 -1.32 2.52
CA THR A 23 19.29 0.10 2.25
C THR A 23 19.62 0.37 0.77
N SER A 24 20.44 -0.47 0.12
CA SER A 24 20.77 -0.25 -1.30
C SER A 24 19.55 -0.46 -2.19
N VAL A 25 18.78 -1.53 -1.93
CA VAL A 25 17.51 -1.78 -2.64
C VAL A 25 16.55 -0.62 -2.45
N LEU A 26 16.38 -0.12 -1.22
CA LEU A 26 15.48 1.00 -0.95
C LEU A 26 15.92 2.30 -1.62
N ARG A 27 17.23 2.55 -1.78
CA ARG A 27 17.72 3.71 -2.54
C ARG A 27 17.40 3.61 -4.03
N GLU A 28 17.50 2.43 -4.62
CA GLU A 28 17.11 2.21 -6.02
C GLU A 28 15.59 2.42 -6.21
N VAL A 29 14.78 1.91 -5.27
CA VAL A 29 13.34 2.15 -5.25
C VAL A 29 13.01 3.63 -5.05
N ASP A 30 13.72 4.32 -4.16
CA ASP A 30 13.58 5.77 -3.96
C ASP A 30 13.90 6.55 -5.23
N GLN A 31 14.99 6.21 -5.90
CA GLN A 31 15.37 6.81 -7.17
C GLN A 31 14.32 6.58 -8.27
N ALA A 32 13.72 5.38 -8.31
CA ALA A 32 12.67 5.05 -9.28
C ALA A 32 11.34 5.76 -9.00
N LEU A 33 10.97 5.92 -7.72
CA LEU A 33 9.67 6.47 -7.30
C LEU A 33 9.70 7.97 -6.99
N GLY A 34 10.88 8.56 -6.79
CA GLY A 34 11.05 9.93 -6.32
C GLY A 34 10.51 10.15 -4.91
N ALA A 35 10.63 9.16 -4.01
CA ALA A 35 9.99 9.25 -2.70
C ALA A 35 10.62 10.35 -1.83
N SER A 36 11.94 10.51 -1.84
CA SER A 36 12.68 11.52 -1.06
C SER A 36 12.52 12.95 -1.57
N SER A 37 12.12 13.16 -2.83
CA SER A 37 11.90 14.50 -3.39
C SER A 37 10.53 15.11 -3.05
N LEU A 38 9.63 14.32 -2.45
CA LEU A 38 8.25 14.72 -2.16
C LEU A 38 8.03 15.18 -0.73
N LYS A 39 7.65 16.44 -0.52
CA LYS A 39 7.12 16.90 0.78
C LYS A 39 5.67 16.50 0.97
N SER A 40 4.90 16.56 -0.11
CA SER A 40 3.49 16.20 -0.15
C SER A 40 3.11 15.62 -1.51
N ILE A 41 1.96 14.98 -1.58
CA ILE A 41 1.35 14.57 -2.84
C ILE A 41 -0.17 14.67 -2.72
N ARG A 42 -0.83 15.12 -3.78
CA ARG A 42 -2.28 14.95 -3.95
C ARG A 42 -2.52 14.10 -5.18
N TYR A 43 -3.36 13.08 -5.08
CA TYR A 43 -3.79 12.33 -6.24
C TYR A 43 -5.30 12.11 -6.21
N SER A 44 -5.88 12.01 -7.40
CA SER A 44 -7.31 11.78 -7.56
C SER A 44 -7.60 10.77 -8.66
N GLY A 45 -8.79 10.19 -8.62
CA GLY A 45 -9.21 9.21 -9.60
C GLY A 45 -10.64 8.74 -9.39
N THR A 46 -11.03 7.76 -10.20
CA THR A 46 -12.34 7.13 -10.12
C THR A 46 -12.23 5.62 -10.12
N GLY A 47 -13.25 4.95 -9.62
CA GLY A 47 -13.31 3.50 -9.60
C GLY A 47 -14.42 3.02 -8.68
N PHE A 48 -14.07 2.13 -7.76
CA PHE A 48 -15.02 1.51 -6.84
C PHE A 48 -14.54 1.61 -5.39
N ALA A 49 -15.47 1.89 -4.50
CA ALA A 49 -15.28 1.73 -3.06
C ALA A 49 -16.22 0.62 -2.56
N TYR A 50 -15.81 -0.07 -1.51
CA TYR A 50 -16.61 -1.12 -0.91
C TYR A 50 -16.67 -0.96 0.60
N ASN A 51 -17.79 -1.38 1.18
CA ASN A 51 -17.97 -1.34 2.63
C ASN A 51 -17.55 -2.65 3.27
N PHE A 52 -16.39 -2.63 3.92
CA PHE A 52 -15.80 -3.76 4.61
C PHE A 52 -16.77 -4.44 5.59
N LEU A 53 -16.86 -5.76 5.52
CA LEU A 53 -17.75 -6.63 6.31
C LEU A 53 -19.26 -6.29 6.24
N GLN A 54 -19.70 -5.59 5.20
CA GLN A 54 -21.11 -5.33 4.98
C GLN A 54 -21.73 -6.27 3.92
N ASN A 55 -21.07 -7.37 3.59
CA ASN A 55 -21.52 -8.37 2.63
C ASN A 55 -22.85 -9.02 3.06
N TRP A 56 -23.75 -9.26 2.09
CA TRP A 56 -25.04 -9.93 2.32
C TRP A 56 -24.90 -11.38 2.77
N ARG A 57 -23.88 -12.08 2.25
CA ARG A 57 -23.55 -13.47 2.60
C ARG A 57 -22.13 -13.53 3.12
N PRO A 58 -21.81 -14.36 4.13
CA PRO A 58 -20.47 -14.44 4.73
C PRO A 58 -19.34 -14.69 3.72
N ASP A 59 -19.63 -15.45 2.66
CA ASP A 59 -18.70 -15.82 1.58
C ASP A 59 -18.77 -14.89 0.37
N GLY A 60 -19.61 -13.86 0.37
CA GLY A 60 -19.79 -12.92 -0.74
C GLY A 60 -18.92 -11.68 -0.65
N ALA A 61 -18.74 -11.01 -1.80
CA ALA A 61 -18.07 -9.72 -1.87
C ALA A 61 -18.76 -8.63 -1.03
N TYR A 62 -17.99 -7.64 -0.60
CA TYR A 62 -18.51 -6.44 0.05
C TYR A 62 -19.40 -5.63 -0.91
N PRO A 63 -20.38 -4.87 -0.40
CA PRO A 63 -21.23 -4.03 -1.23
C PRO A 63 -20.39 -3.01 -2.00
N ARG A 64 -20.61 -2.95 -3.33
CA ARG A 64 -19.84 -2.10 -4.25
C ARG A 64 -20.55 -0.77 -4.49
N PHE A 65 -19.75 0.29 -4.64
CA PHE A 65 -20.20 1.65 -4.99
C PHE A 65 -19.27 2.25 -6.03
N TYR A 66 -19.81 3.10 -6.92
CA TYR A 66 -18.93 3.98 -7.71
C TYR A 66 -18.23 4.94 -6.78
N ALA A 67 -16.97 5.27 -7.07
CA ALA A 67 -16.17 6.18 -6.25
C ALA A 67 -15.50 7.26 -7.10
N LYS A 68 -15.58 8.51 -6.63
CA LYS A 68 -14.64 9.59 -6.93
C LYS A 68 -13.77 9.78 -5.69
N TYR A 69 -12.46 9.73 -5.87
CA TYR A 69 -11.51 9.65 -4.76
C TYR A 69 -10.44 10.73 -4.90
N THR A 70 -10.11 11.36 -3.77
CA THR A 70 -8.95 12.24 -3.64
C THR A 70 -8.21 11.88 -2.37
N ARG A 71 -6.88 11.74 -2.45
CA ARG A 71 -6.01 11.65 -1.27
C ARG A 71 -4.93 12.70 -1.33
N SER A 72 -4.76 13.40 -0.21
CA SER A 72 -3.69 14.36 0.02
C SER A 72 -2.82 13.85 1.17
N ILE A 73 -1.50 13.86 0.99
CA ILE A 73 -0.52 13.37 1.98
C ILE A 73 0.53 14.44 2.20
N ASP A 74 0.88 14.68 3.46
CA ASP A 74 2.06 15.42 3.90
C ASP A 74 3.04 14.39 4.48
N PHE A 75 4.11 14.12 3.73
CA PHE A 75 5.11 13.11 4.11
C PHE A 75 6.05 13.59 5.22
N GLU A 76 6.19 14.90 5.40
CA GLU A 76 7.02 15.46 6.47
C GLU A 76 6.32 15.31 7.82
N LYS A 77 4.99 15.43 7.85
CA LYS A 77 4.17 15.26 9.06
C LYS A 77 3.61 13.84 9.24
N GLY A 78 3.71 12.99 8.23
CA GLY A 78 3.13 11.64 8.26
C GLY A 78 1.60 11.65 8.34
N VAL A 79 0.94 12.66 7.76
CA VAL A 79 -0.52 12.82 7.78
C VAL A 79 -1.11 12.63 6.38
N SER A 80 -2.26 11.97 6.32
CA SER A 80 -3.04 11.73 5.10
C SER A 80 -4.49 12.16 5.32
N ARG A 81 -5.09 12.74 4.29
CA ARG A 81 -6.53 13.00 4.20
C ARG A 81 -7.08 12.33 2.95
N GLU A 82 -8.11 11.52 3.11
CA GLU A 82 -8.82 10.82 2.06
C GLU A 82 -10.25 11.33 1.99
N GLU A 83 -10.71 11.63 0.78
CA GLU A 83 -12.09 12.04 0.49
C GLU A 83 -12.64 11.10 -0.57
N THR A 84 -13.75 10.42 -0.25
CA THR A 84 -14.39 9.46 -1.15
C THR A 84 -15.85 9.84 -1.31
N THR A 85 -16.22 10.27 -2.51
CA THR A 85 -17.62 10.47 -2.89
C THR A 85 -18.13 9.20 -3.54
N ARG A 86 -19.17 8.61 -2.95
CA ARG A 86 -19.78 7.36 -3.40
C ARG A 86 -21.14 7.63 -4.04
N SER A 87 -21.47 6.88 -5.09
CA SER A 87 -22.82 6.80 -5.64
C SER A 87 -23.27 5.34 -5.79
N GLN A 88 -24.59 5.11 -5.86
CA GLN A 88 -25.15 3.75 -5.89
C GLN A 88 -24.66 2.98 -7.12
N TYR A 89 -24.21 1.74 -6.90
CA TYR A 89 -23.84 0.81 -7.98
C TYR A 89 -24.76 -0.41 -8.00
N GLU A 90 -24.96 -1.07 -6.86
CA GLU A 90 -25.74 -2.30 -6.82
C GLU A 90 -27.24 -2.06 -7.07
N ASN A 91 -27.83 -2.86 -7.96
CA ASN A 91 -29.26 -2.84 -8.23
C ASN A 91 -29.76 -4.28 -8.50
N PRO A 92 -30.56 -4.90 -7.62
CA PRO A 92 -31.04 -4.34 -6.35
C PRO A 92 -29.88 -4.18 -5.33
N PRO A 93 -29.97 -3.22 -4.38
CA PRO A 93 -29.01 -3.09 -3.28
C PRO A 93 -28.93 -4.38 -2.45
N ARG A 94 -27.72 -4.85 -2.10
CA ARG A 94 -27.53 -6.06 -1.27
C ARG A 94 -26.45 -5.89 -0.20
N GLY A 95 -26.78 -6.27 1.03
CA GLY A 95 -25.88 -6.13 2.17
C GLY A 95 -26.02 -4.77 2.87
N GLY A 96 -25.11 -4.48 3.79
CA GLY A 96 -25.13 -3.25 4.59
C GLY A 96 -24.46 -2.06 3.89
N GLY A 97 -23.88 -1.17 4.69
CA GLY A 97 -23.11 -0.05 4.15
C GLY A 97 -23.94 1.16 3.70
N GLN A 98 -25.12 1.37 4.31
CA GLN A 98 -26.01 2.52 4.07
C GLN A 98 -26.53 2.63 2.63
N GLN A 99 -26.84 1.49 2.00
CA GLN A 99 -27.52 1.45 0.71
C GLN A 99 -29.03 1.23 0.86
N PRO A 100 -29.86 1.65 -0.12
CA PRO A 100 -29.49 2.42 -1.30
C PRO A 100 -29.04 3.84 -1.00
N LEU A 101 -28.08 4.34 -1.77
CA LEU A 101 -27.74 5.76 -1.85
C LEU A 101 -28.66 6.43 -2.87
N TYR A 102 -29.57 7.28 -2.38
CA TYR A 102 -30.43 8.09 -3.25
C TYR A 102 -29.72 9.35 -3.78
N THR A 103 -28.63 9.75 -3.13
CA THR A 103 -27.76 10.87 -3.54
C THR A 103 -26.30 10.49 -3.29
N ASP A 104 -25.39 11.14 -4.01
CA ASP A 104 -23.95 11.03 -3.75
C ASP A 104 -23.65 11.35 -2.28
N THR A 105 -22.75 10.58 -1.67
CA THR A 105 -22.33 10.78 -0.27
C THR A 105 -20.81 10.81 -0.18
N THR A 106 -20.27 11.89 0.39
CA THR A 106 -18.83 12.08 0.58
C THR A 106 -18.42 11.74 2.00
N GLY A 107 -17.50 10.78 2.14
CA GLY A 107 -16.82 10.48 3.39
C GLY A 107 -15.42 11.08 3.40
N VAL A 108 -14.95 11.46 4.58
CA VAL A 108 -13.62 12.02 4.81
C VAL A 108 -12.93 11.24 5.92
N ALA A 109 -11.70 10.81 5.69
CA ALA A 109 -10.84 10.18 6.70
C ALA A 109 -9.50 10.91 6.80
N VAL A 110 -9.05 11.20 8.03
CA VAL A 110 -7.71 11.73 8.29
C VAL A 110 -6.92 10.73 9.12
N THR A 111 -5.74 10.37 8.64
CA THR A 111 -4.84 9.41 9.30
C THR A 111 -3.51 10.09 9.61
N GLY A 112 -3.00 9.90 10.81
CA GLY A 112 -1.68 10.37 11.24
C GLY A 112 -1.08 9.45 12.31
N GLU A 113 -0.07 9.95 13.02
CA GLU A 113 0.65 9.19 14.05
C GLU A 113 -0.27 8.55 15.11
N ASN A 114 -1.27 9.32 15.57
CA ASN A 114 -2.20 8.91 16.63
C ASN A 114 -3.41 8.10 16.13
N SER A 115 -3.55 7.89 14.82
CA SER A 115 -4.63 7.08 14.27
C SER A 115 -4.40 5.59 14.53
N ALA A 116 -5.49 4.83 14.58
CA ALA A 116 -5.44 3.38 14.58
C ALA A 116 -4.71 2.88 13.32
N TRP A 117 -3.95 1.78 13.46
CA TRP A 117 -3.25 1.19 12.32
C TRP A 117 -4.24 0.58 11.32
N GLY A 118 -4.10 0.91 10.05
CA GLY A 118 -5.00 0.45 9.00
C GLY A 118 -4.63 0.96 7.61
N GLY A 119 -5.47 0.61 6.63
CA GLY A 119 -5.22 0.83 5.20
C GLY A 119 -5.04 2.28 4.76
N GLY A 120 -5.50 3.25 5.56
CA GLY A 120 -5.32 4.69 5.34
C GLY A 120 -3.96 5.26 5.81
N SER A 121 -3.09 4.42 6.37
CA SER A 121 -1.75 4.83 6.81
C SER A 121 -0.91 5.36 5.64
N VAL A 122 -0.17 6.45 5.87
CA VAL A 122 0.77 7.03 4.90
C VAL A 122 1.83 6.00 4.49
N MET A 123 2.26 5.16 5.43
CA MET A 123 3.30 4.14 5.21
C MET A 123 2.86 3.03 4.25
N LEU A 124 1.56 2.90 3.96
CA LEU A 124 1.01 1.90 3.04
C LEU A 124 0.83 2.46 1.62
N THR A 125 1.54 3.54 1.28
CA THR A 125 1.69 4.05 -0.09
C THR A 125 3.11 3.80 -0.58
N PRO A 126 3.38 3.73 -1.91
CA PRO A 126 4.73 3.42 -2.39
C PRO A 126 5.80 4.38 -1.84
N GLN A 127 5.54 5.68 -1.86
CA GLN A 127 6.47 6.70 -1.39
C GLN A 127 6.59 6.71 0.14
N GLY A 128 5.46 6.57 0.85
CA GLY A 128 5.47 6.49 2.31
C GLY A 128 6.16 5.23 2.83
N PHE A 129 6.04 4.11 2.11
CA PHE A 129 6.73 2.86 2.43
C PHE A 129 8.24 3.02 2.35
N VAL A 130 8.76 3.60 1.26
CA VAL A 130 10.21 3.82 1.09
C VAL A 130 10.77 4.66 2.25
N ARG A 131 10.11 5.77 2.58
CA ARG A 131 10.49 6.65 3.69
C ARG A 131 10.49 5.92 5.02
N ALA A 132 9.42 5.19 5.32
CA ALA A 132 9.29 4.44 6.56
C ALA A 132 10.32 3.31 6.67
N ALA A 133 10.57 2.59 5.57
CA ALA A 133 11.53 1.50 5.52
C ALA A 133 12.97 2.00 5.68
N LEU A 134 13.34 3.12 5.06
CA LEU A 134 14.66 3.74 5.21
C LEU A 134 14.92 4.25 6.63
N ALA A 135 13.90 4.74 7.31
CA ALA A 135 13.98 5.14 8.71
C ALA A 135 13.99 3.94 9.69
N ALA A 136 13.59 2.76 9.21
CA ALA A 136 13.57 1.53 9.99
C ALA A 136 14.90 0.76 9.86
N ARG A 137 14.93 -0.46 10.40
CA ARG A 137 15.98 -1.47 10.18
C ARG A 137 15.39 -2.62 9.36
N PRO A 138 15.20 -2.42 8.04
CA PRO A 138 14.46 -3.37 7.22
C PRO A 138 15.28 -4.65 6.99
N THR A 139 14.56 -5.73 6.68
CA THR A 139 15.13 -7.02 6.29
C THR A 139 14.70 -7.35 4.87
N LEU A 140 15.51 -8.16 4.18
CA LEU A 140 15.21 -8.65 2.83
C LEU A 140 14.85 -10.13 2.85
N SER A 141 13.92 -10.49 1.99
CA SER A 141 13.68 -11.87 1.57
C SER A 141 13.32 -11.90 0.08
N GLN A 142 13.15 -13.10 -0.47
CA GLN A 142 12.78 -13.29 -1.87
C GLN A 142 11.40 -13.92 -1.95
N SER A 143 10.62 -13.51 -2.95
CA SER A 143 9.31 -14.07 -3.25
C SER A 143 9.12 -14.19 -4.76
N ARG A 144 8.01 -14.80 -5.19
CA ARG A 144 7.57 -14.80 -6.59
C ARG A 144 6.19 -14.17 -6.69
N GLY A 145 6.05 -13.11 -7.47
CA GLY A 145 4.78 -12.48 -7.83
C GLY A 145 4.48 -12.74 -9.31
N GLY A 146 3.34 -13.34 -9.64
CA GLY A 146 3.00 -13.70 -11.02
C GLY A 146 4.06 -14.56 -11.72
N GLY A 147 4.77 -15.41 -10.95
CA GLY A 147 5.89 -16.24 -11.43
C GLY A 147 7.25 -15.52 -11.54
N LYS A 148 7.29 -14.20 -11.45
CA LYS A 148 8.51 -13.37 -11.53
C LYS A 148 9.14 -13.20 -10.15
N PRO A 149 10.49 -13.18 -10.05
CA PRO A 149 11.16 -12.93 -8.78
C PRO A 149 10.86 -11.51 -8.27
N MET A 150 10.65 -11.39 -6.97
CA MET A 150 10.39 -10.15 -6.25
C MET A 150 11.28 -10.08 -5.01
N THR A 151 11.88 -8.92 -4.77
CA THR A 151 12.56 -8.64 -3.50
C THR A 151 11.53 -8.14 -2.49
N VAL A 152 11.45 -8.78 -1.32
CA VAL A 152 10.52 -8.37 -0.27
C VAL A 152 11.28 -7.61 0.81
N VAL A 153 10.95 -6.34 0.97
CA VAL A 153 11.46 -5.49 2.05
C VAL A 153 10.47 -5.56 3.21
N SER A 154 10.95 -5.91 4.40
CA SER A 154 10.10 -6.06 5.60
C SER A 154 10.59 -5.23 6.76
N PHE A 155 9.69 -4.54 7.46
CA PHE A 155 9.98 -3.83 8.71
C PHE A 155 8.78 -3.85 9.67
N THR A 156 9.02 -3.43 10.91
CA THR A 156 7.99 -3.36 11.96
C THR A 156 7.69 -1.91 12.32
N VAL A 157 6.40 -1.60 12.45
CA VAL A 157 5.89 -0.28 12.84
C VAL A 157 5.25 -0.36 14.22
N LYS A 158 5.49 0.64 15.07
CA LYS A 158 4.98 0.70 16.46
C LYS A 158 5.31 -0.57 17.28
N ASP A 159 6.45 -1.18 17.00
CA ASP A 159 6.92 -2.45 17.58
C ASP A 159 5.91 -3.61 17.51
N LYS A 160 4.93 -3.52 16.61
CA LYS A 160 3.77 -4.42 16.58
C LYS A 160 3.37 -4.86 15.18
N TYR A 161 3.31 -3.93 14.22
CA TYR A 161 2.73 -4.20 12.91
C TYR A 161 3.82 -4.49 11.90
N LYS A 162 3.88 -5.72 11.39
CA LYS A 162 4.76 -6.08 10.28
C LYS A 162 4.23 -5.47 8.98
N VAL A 163 5.11 -4.89 8.19
CA VAL A 163 4.81 -4.34 6.87
C VAL A 163 5.79 -4.94 5.86
N ASN A 164 5.26 -5.50 4.78
CA ASN A 164 6.02 -6.07 3.68
C ASN A 164 5.77 -5.24 2.41
N GLY A 165 6.82 -4.87 1.71
CA GLY A 165 6.76 -4.28 0.37
C GLY A 165 7.44 -5.18 -0.64
N TYR A 166 6.75 -5.48 -1.74
CA TYR A 166 7.21 -6.38 -2.79
C TYR A 166 7.72 -5.53 -3.96
N VAL A 167 9.03 -5.57 -4.18
CA VAL A 167 9.75 -4.77 -5.17
C VAL A 167 10.09 -5.63 -6.38
N ASN A 168 9.74 -5.15 -7.56
CA ASN A 168 10.02 -5.84 -8.82
C ASN A 168 11.41 -5.48 -9.38
N ALA A 169 11.76 -6.10 -10.51
CA ALA A 169 13.04 -5.89 -11.18
C ALA A 169 13.24 -4.46 -11.75
N GLN A 170 12.20 -3.64 -11.78
CA GLN A 170 12.25 -2.22 -12.16
C GLN A 170 12.33 -1.29 -10.94
N HIS A 171 12.53 -1.86 -9.74
CA HIS A 171 12.55 -1.13 -8.47
C HIS A 171 11.22 -0.40 -8.17
N LEU A 172 10.10 -0.94 -8.69
CA LEU A 172 8.76 -0.46 -8.37
C LEU A 172 8.12 -1.38 -7.31
N ILE A 173 7.34 -0.78 -6.42
CA ILE A 173 6.59 -1.53 -5.41
C ILE A 173 5.29 -2.03 -6.02
N GLU A 174 5.12 -3.33 -6.22
CA GLU A 174 3.88 -3.89 -6.78
C GLU A 174 2.83 -4.18 -5.73
N LYS A 175 3.25 -4.38 -4.48
CA LYS A 175 2.37 -4.74 -3.38
C LYS A 175 2.92 -4.27 -2.05
N ILE A 176 2.04 -3.75 -1.19
CA ILE A 176 2.31 -3.56 0.24
C ILE A 176 1.30 -4.37 1.03
N GLU A 177 1.77 -5.08 2.05
CA GLU A 177 0.97 -5.98 2.87
C GLU A 177 1.27 -5.76 4.35
N THR A 178 0.23 -5.74 5.17
CA THR A 178 0.33 -5.70 6.63
C THR A 178 -0.81 -6.48 7.26
N TRP A 179 -0.77 -6.68 8.57
CA TRP A 179 -1.83 -7.31 9.35
C TRP A 179 -2.29 -6.39 10.47
N THR A 180 -3.60 -6.37 10.70
CA THR A 180 -4.21 -5.62 11.80
C THR A 180 -5.18 -6.53 12.56
N PRO A 181 -5.25 -6.45 13.90
CA PRO A 181 -6.25 -7.18 14.64
C PRO A 181 -7.65 -6.66 14.28
N GLN A 182 -8.55 -7.57 13.96
CA GLN A 182 -9.95 -7.31 13.69
C GLN A 182 -10.80 -8.12 14.68
N PRO A 183 -11.58 -7.47 15.57
CA PRO A 183 -12.44 -8.14 16.55
C PRO A 183 -13.23 -9.36 16.06
N THR A 184 -13.69 -9.36 14.80
CA THR A 184 -14.50 -10.46 14.25
C THR A 184 -13.70 -11.51 13.47
N LEU A 185 -12.56 -11.15 12.88
CA LEU A 185 -11.80 -12.01 11.96
C LEU A 185 -10.45 -12.48 12.52
N GLY A 186 -10.04 -11.98 13.70
CA GLY A 186 -8.68 -12.14 14.19
C GLY A 186 -7.70 -11.25 13.41
N ASP A 187 -6.46 -11.72 13.25
CA ASP A 187 -5.45 -10.97 12.50
C ASP A 187 -5.80 -10.97 11.00
N MET A 188 -6.14 -9.79 10.49
CA MET A 188 -6.65 -9.58 9.14
C MET A 188 -5.59 -8.91 8.27
N SER A 189 -5.36 -9.44 7.07
CA SER A 189 -4.47 -8.80 6.11
C SER A 189 -5.09 -7.55 5.49
N ILE A 190 -4.24 -6.55 5.29
CA ILE A 190 -4.49 -5.42 4.40
C ILE A 190 -3.45 -5.52 3.30
N GLU A 191 -3.90 -5.68 2.06
CA GLU A 191 -3.06 -5.78 0.87
C GLU A 191 -3.40 -4.62 -0.06
N THR A 192 -2.40 -3.85 -0.48
CA THR A 192 -2.57 -2.85 -1.55
C THR A 192 -1.64 -3.19 -2.70
N THR A 193 -2.19 -3.41 -3.89
CA THR A 193 -1.43 -3.63 -5.12
C THR A 193 -1.37 -2.37 -5.96
N PHE A 194 -0.22 -2.14 -6.58
CA PHE A 194 0.09 -0.97 -7.39
C PHE A 194 0.57 -1.42 -8.76
N SER A 195 -0.05 -0.89 -9.81
CA SER A 195 0.20 -1.31 -11.19
C SER A 195 0.07 -0.13 -12.15
N ASP A 196 0.47 -0.34 -13.39
CA ASP A 196 0.37 0.64 -14.47
C ASP A 196 1.07 1.96 -14.13
N TYR A 197 2.32 1.85 -13.66
CA TYR A 197 3.10 3.01 -13.23
C TYR A 197 3.37 4.00 -14.38
N CYS A 198 2.92 5.24 -14.21
CA CYS A 198 3.11 6.35 -15.14
C CYS A 198 3.98 7.45 -14.52
N ASP A 199 4.55 8.32 -15.36
CA ASP A 199 5.19 9.54 -14.89
C ASP A 199 4.15 10.65 -14.76
N PHE A 200 4.17 11.36 -13.63
CA PHE A 200 3.35 12.54 -13.38
C PHE A 200 4.26 13.69 -12.93
N ASN A 201 4.66 14.53 -13.88
CA ASN A 201 5.54 15.67 -13.62
C ASN A 201 6.85 15.28 -12.91
N GLY A 202 7.49 14.20 -13.37
CA GLY A 202 8.76 13.70 -12.83
C GLY A 202 8.63 12.80 -11.60
N VAL A 203 7.41 12.43 -11.21
CA VAL A 203 7.15 11.45 -10.14
C VAL A 203 6.51 10.21 -10.75
N LYS A 204 7.17 9.06 -10.57
CA LYS A 204 6.63 7.76 -10.97
C LYS A 204 5.55 7.33 -9.97
N PHE A 205 4.31 7.17 -10.43
CA PHE A 205 3.16 6.86 -9.58
C PHE A 205 2.24 5.80 -10.23
N PRO A 206 1.63 4.87 -9.47
CA PRO A 206 0.75 3.86 -10.03
C PRO A 206 -0.54 4.46 -10.60
N ALA A 207 -0.89 4.12 -11.84
CA ALA A 207 -2.18 4.51 -12.42
C ALA A 207 -3.34 3.60 -11.99
N ARG A 208 -3.06 2.41 -11.45
CA ARG A 208 -4.05 1.50 -10.87
C ARG A 208 -3.66 1.09 -9.45
N ILE A 209 -4.58 1.33 -8.50
CA ILE A 209 -4.43 0.95 -7.09
C ILE A 209 -5.62 0.07 -6.70
N VAL A 210 -5.35 -1.07 -6.06
CA VAL A 210 -6.39 -1.92 -5.49
C VAL A 210 -6.01 -2.25 -4.06
N GLN A 211 -6.86 -1.88 -3.11
CA GLN A 211 -6.71 -2.27 -1.70
C GLN A 211 -7.75 -3.32 -1.36
N LYS A 212 -7.30 -4.40 -0.73
CA LYS A 212 -8.11 -5.46 -0.14
C LYS A 212 -7.96 -5.45 1.37
N GLN A 213 -9.04 -5.80 2.03
CA GLN A 213 -9.03 -6.19 3.43
C GLN A 213 -9.57 -7.60 3.50
N TRP A 214 -8.81 -8.50 4.10
CA TRP A 214 -9.08 -9.93 4.04
C TRP A 214 -9.11 -10.45 2.59
N ILE A 215 -10.24 -10.95 2.11
CA ILE A 215 -10.38 -11.59 0.79
C ILE A 215 -10.81 -10.60 -0.30
N TYR A 216 -11.56 -9.55 0.05
CA TYR A 216 -12.27 -8.71 -0.92
C TYR A 216 -11.74 -7.28 -0.99
N PRO A 217 -11.87 -6.61 -2.16
CA PRO A 217 -11.46 -5.22 -2.31
C PRO A 217 -12.29 -4.30 -1.41
N VAL A 218 -11.63 -3.25 -0.89
CA VAL A 218 -12.25 -2.09 -0.23
C VAL A 218 -12.07 -0.81 -1.04
N LEU A 219 -11.09 -0.78 -1.93
CA LEU A 219 -10.86 0.30 -2.88
C LEU A 219 -10.30 -0.26 -4.20
N GLU A 220 -10.83 0.19 -5.31
CA GLU A 220 -10.22 0.10 -6.64
C GLU A 220 -10.20 1.49 -7.25
N LEU A 221 -9.03 1.94 -7.68
CA LEU A 221 -8.83 3.30 -8.15
C LEU A 221 -8.05 3.30 -9.46
N ASN A 222 -8.64 3.91 -10.49
CA ASN A 222 -7.92 4.38 -11.66
C ASN A 222 -7.51 5.83 -11.39
N VAL A 223 -6.21 6.05 -11.17
CA VAL A 223 -5.63 7.36 -10.88
C VAL A 223 -5.61 8.19 -12.16
N ALA A 224 -6.19 9.38 -12.08
CA ALA A 224 -6.33 10.30 -13.20
C ALA A 224 -5.39 11.51 -13.08
N SER A 225 -5.10 11.95 -11.85
CA SER A 225 -4.19 13.06 -11.61
C SER A 225 -3.31 12.81 -10.40
N VAL A 226 -2.08 13.33 -10.47
CA VAL A 226 -1.11 13.35 -9.39
C VAL A 226 -0.43 14.72 -9.40
N GLU A 227 -0.43 15.37 -8.26
CA GLU A 227 0.17 16.68 -8.00
C GLU A 227 1.30 16.48 -6.96
N PRO A 228 2.55 16.33 -7.42
CA PRO A 228 3.72 16.36 -6.55
C PRO A 228 3.83 17.69 -5.80
N ASN A 229 4.19 17.65 -4.53
CA ASN A 229 4.46 18.84 -3.70
C ASN A 229 3.28 19.85 -3.65
N ALA A 230 2.05 19.37 -3.79
CA ALA A 230 0.86 20.20 -3.68
C ALA A 230 0.73 20.85 -2.29
N ALA A 231 0.23 22.08 -2.23
CA ALA A 231 -0.21 22.67 -0.98
C ALA A 231 -1.43 21.90 -0.45
N VAL A 232 -1.28 21.22 0.70
CA VAL A 232 -2.31 20.34 1.27
C VAL A 232 -2.83 20.88 2.60
N ASN A 233 -4.16 20.91 2.76
CA ASN A 233 -4.82 21.13 4.04
C ASN A 233 -5.41 19.81 4.52
N LEU A 234 -4.85 19.28 5.62
CA LEU A 234 -5.14 17.93 6.11
C LEU A 234 -5.91 17.93 7.43
N GLN A 235 -6.53 19.05 7.81
CA GLN A 235 -7.34 19.12 9.03
C GLN A 235 -8.55 18.18 8.94
N ALA A 236 -8.89 17.53 10.06
CA ALA A 236 -10.14 16.79 10.17
C ALA A 236 -11.33 17.77 10.11
N PRO A 237 -12.49 17.36 9.56
CA PRO A 237 -13.71 18.17 9.66
C PRO A 237 -14.04 18.44 11.13
N ALA A 238 -14.41 19.68 11.47
CA ALA A 238 -14.90 20.00 12.80
C ALA A 238 -16.14 19.15 13.10
N GLY A 239 -16.12 18.38 14.20
CA GLY A 239 -17.27 17.58 14.66
C GLY A 239 -17.34 16.14 14.14
N GLY A 240 -16.34 15.63 13.40
CA GLY A 240 -16.30 14.21 13.02
C GLY A 240 -15.95 13.32 14.20
N ALA A 241 -16.83 12.38 14.57
CA ALA A 241 -16.53 11.36 15.56
C ALA A 241 -15.31 10.54 15.09
N GLN A 242 -14.22 10.58 15.86
CA GLN A 242 -13.07 9.74 15.61
C GLN A 242 -13.51 8.30 15.86
N ALA A 243 -13.30 7.40 14.89
CA ALA A 243 -13.62 5.98 15.07
C ALA A 243 -12.97 5.49 16.37
N ALA A 244 -13.75 4.83 17.23
CA ALA A 244 -13.29 4.38 18.53
C ALA A 244 -11.99 3.56 18.37
N ARG A 245 -10.94 3.93 19.11
CA ARG A 245 -9.69 3.18 19.19
C ARG A 245 -9.98 1.86 19.91
N VAL A 246 -10.27 0.80 19.16
CA VAL A 246 -10.38 -0.55 19.70
C VAL A 246 -9.01 -1.20 19.57
N GLU A 247 -8.28 -1.27 20.68
CA GLU A 247 -7.09 -2.09 20.77
C GLU A 247 -7.46 -3.41 21.44
N SER A 248 -7.26 -4.52 20.73
CA SER A 248 -7.38 -5.84 21.34
C SER A 248 -6.26 -6.03 22.34
N THR A 249 -6.58 -6.04 23.64
CA THR A 249 -5.74 -6.62 24.69
C THR A 249 -5.95 -8.12 24.63
N LYS A 250 -4.91 -8.88 24.26
CA LYS A 250 -4.89 -10.32 24.53
C LYS A 250 -4.85 -10.46 26.05
N VAL A 251 -5.87 -11.08 26.64
CA VAL A 251 -5.86 -11.59 28.02
C VAL A 251 -5.17 -12.94 28.03
#